data_AF-A0A558CPL6-F1
#
_entry.id   AF-A0A558CPL6-F1
#
_cell.length_a   1.000
_cell.length_b   1.000
_cell.length_c   1.000
_cell.angle_alpha   90.00
_cell.angle_beta   90.00
_cell.angle_gamma   90.00
#
_symmetry.space_group_name_H-M   'P 1'
#
loop_
_entity.id
_entity.type
_entity.pdbx_description
1 polymer ?
#
loop_
_entity_poly.entity_id
_entity_poly.type
_entity_poly.pdbx_seq_one_letter_code
_entity_poly.pdbx_strand_id
1 'polypeptide(L)' 'MAKNPYPVMNTGGGLLPKVIGTLVLIAVLTLVIKYPADAAHWVRGLGHVIDGLVAFLRALFG' A
#
# COMPACT_ATOMS: atom_id res chain seq x y z
N MET A 1 -7.36 9.43 -39.47
CA MET A 1 -6.80 9.47 -38.10
C MET A 1 -6.80 8.05 -37.54
N ALA A 2 -5.63 7.49 -37.26
CA ALA A 2 -5.50 6.14 -36.72
C ALA A 2 -5.96 6.12 -35.25
N LYS A 3 -6.91 5.23 -34.93
CA LYS A 3 -7.46 5.07 -33.58
C LYS A 3 -6.48 4.19 -32.79
N ASN A 4 -5.87 4.74 -31.75
CA ASN A 4 -4.85 4.05 -30.95
C ASN A 4 -5.47 2.79 -30.27
N PRO A 5 -4.90 1.58 -30.44
CA PRO A 5 -5.46 0.33 -29.93
C PRO A 5 -5.13 0.04 -28.45
N TYR A 6 -4.30 0.87 -27.81
CA TYR A 6 -3.94 0.69 -26.41
C TYR A 6 -5.03 1.30 -25.50
N PRO A 7 -5.42 0.61 -24.41
CA PRO A 7 -6.27 1.21 -23.39
C PRO A 7 -5.56 2.44 -22.85
N VAL A 8 -6.09 3.62 -23.16
CA VAL A 8 -5.69 4.87 -22.52
C VAL A 8 -6.03 4.72 -21.05
N MET A 9 -5.01 4.46 -20.23
CA MET A 9 -5.13 4.50 -18.78
C MET A 9 -5.57 5.93 -18.44
N ASN A 10 -6.86 6.11 -18.15
CA ASN A 10 -7.37 7.39 -17.68
C ASN A 10 -6.75 7.64 -16.31
N THR A 11 -5.58 8.30 -16.28
CA THR A 11 -4.91 8.77 -15.06
C THR A 11 -5.69 9.93 -14.39
N GLY A 12 -6.90 10.21 -14.86
CA GLY A 12 -7.84 11.19 -14.33
C GLY A 12 -8.52 10.73 -13.03
N GLY A 13 -7.74 10.39 -12.01
CA GLY A 13 -8.24 10.51 -10.64
C GLY A 13 -8.41 12.00 -10.36
N GLY A 14 -9.66 12.46 -10.25
CA GLY A 14 -9.98 13.89 -10.07
C GLY A 14 -9.26 14.54 -8.88
N LEU A 15 -9.39 15.87 -8.75
CA LEU A 15 -8.80 16.60 -7.62
C LEU A 15 -9.23 16.03 -6.25
N LEU A 16 -10.48 15.58 -6.13
CA LEU A 16 -11.05 15.05 -4.90
C LEU A 16 -10.31 13.79 -4.36
N PRO A 17 -10.13 12.69 -5.11
CA PRO A 17 -9.38 11.53 -4.61
C PRO A 17 -7.92 11.86 -4.29
N LYS A 18 -7.29 12.82 -4.97
CA LYS A 18 -5.93 13.28 -4.62
C LYS A 18 -5.91 13.99 -3.26
N VAL A 19 -6.85 14.90 -3.02
CA VAL A 19 -6.93 15.63 -1.74
C VAL A 19 -7.21 14.67 -0.59
N ILE A 20 -8.18 13.75 -0.77
CA ILE A 20 -8.49 12.73 0.25
C ILE A 20 -7.26 11.85 0.49
N GLY A 21 -6.60 11.37 -0.57
CA GLY A 21 -5.38 10.57 -0.45
C GLY A 21 -4.28 11.29 0.31
N THR A 22 -4.06 12.58 0.02
CA THR A 22 -3.07 13.40 0.73
C THR A 22 -3.43 13.57 2.21
N LEU A 23 -4.70 13.83 2.55
CA LEU A 23 -5.14 13.96 3.94
C LEU A 23 -4.95 12.66 4.72
N VAL A 24 -5.30 11.52 4.10
CA VAL A 24 -5.07 10.21 4.69
C VAL A 24 -3.58 9.97 4.92
N LEU A 25 -2.73 10.28 3.94
CA LEU A 25 -1.28 10.14 4.07
C LEU A 25 -0.73 10.97 5.24
N ILE A 26 -1.13 12.24 5.35
CA ILE A 26 -0.72 13.11 6.45
C ILE A 26 -1.19 12.53 7.79
N ALA A 27 -2.44 12.08 7.87
CA ALA A 27 -2.98 11.48 9.10
C ALA A 27 -2.17 10.26 9.54
N VAL A 28 -1.84 9.35 8.60
CA VAL A 28 -1.01 8.18 8.86
C VAL A 28 0.39 8.59 9.33
N LEU A 29 1.04 9.53 8.65
CA LEU A 29 2.36 10.04 9.05
C LEU A 29 2.33 10.64 10.47
N THR A 30 1.28 11.40 10.78
CA THR A 30 1.11 12.02 12.10
C THR A 30 0.93 10.94 13.18
N LEU A 31 0.19 9.87 12.87
CA LEU A 31 0.02 8.71 13.73
C LEU A 31 1.36 8.02 14.00
N VAL A 32 2.19 7.80 12.97
CA VAL A 32 3.51 7.20 13.10
C VAL A 32 4.44 8.06 13.97
N ILE A 33 4.41 9.37 13.82
CA ILE A 33 5.23 10.30 14.61
C ILE A 33 4.78 10.33 16.08
N LYS A 34 3.47 10.40 16.32
CA LYS A 34 2.92 10.49 17.69
C LYS A 34 2.93 9.16 18.44
N TYR A 35 2.72 8.05 17.73
CA TYR A 35 2.56 6.72 18.32
C TYR A 35 3.50 5.72 17.63
N PRO A 36 4.83 5.91 17.76
CA PRO A 36 5.81 5.09 17.05
C PRO A 36 5.79 3.62 17.49
N ALA A 37 5.41 3.34 18.74
CA ALA A 37 5.29 1.98 19.27
C ALA A 37 4.17 1.19 18.57
N ASP A 38 3.02 1.83 18.37
CA ASP A 38 1.87 1.24 17.68
C ASP A 38 2.19 0.98 16.21
N ALA A 39 2.82 1.95 15.54
CA ALA A 39 3.29 1.79 14.16
C ALA A 39 4.27 0.61 14.02
N ALA A 40 5.22 0.46 14.95
CA ALA A 40 6.13 -0.68 14.98
C ALA A 40 5.40 -2.01 15.21
N HIS A 41 4.30 -2.02 15.96
CA HIS A 41 3.48 -3.20 16.16
C HIS A 41 2.76 -3.63 14.86
N TRP A 42 2.26 -2.65 14.09
CA TRP A 42 1.60 -2.90 12.81
C TRP A 42 2.58 -3.46 11.77
N VAL A 43 3.78 -2.88 11.68
CA VAL A 43 4.83 -3.35 10.76
C VAL A 43 5.31 -4.76 11.14
N ARG A 44 5.49 -5.04 12.44
CA ARG A 44 5.87 -6.38 12.90
C ARG A 44 4.80 -7.43 12.59
N GLY A 45 3.52 -7.07 12.69
CA GLY A 45 2.42 -7.94 12.27
C GLY A 45 2.49 -8.32 10.78
N LEU A 46 2.81 -7.36 9.91
CA LEU A 46 2.99 -7.61 8.47
C LEU A 46 4.20 -8.51 8.18
N GLY A 47 5.30 -8.33 8.92
CA GLY A 47 6.48 -9.20 8.80
C GLY A 47 6.15 -10.67 9.08
N HIS A 48 5.33 -10.94 10.10
CA HIS A 48 4.93 -12.30 10.44
C HIS A 48 4.07 -12.98 9.36
N VAL A 49 3.25 -12.21 8.64
CA VAL A 49 2.47 -12.71 7.50
C VAL A 49 3.39 -13.08 6.34
N ILE A 50 4.41 -12.26 6.08
CA ILE A 50 5.41 -12.51 5.04
C ILE A 50 6.23 -13.74 5.39
N ASP A 51 6.70 -13.86 6.64
CA ASP A 51 7.44 -15.03 7.11
C ASP A 51 6.60 -16.30 6.98
N GLY A 52 5.31 -16.24 7.33
CA GLY A 52 4.37 -17.34 7.13
C GLY A 52 4.19 -17.72 5.66
N LEU A 53 4.10 -16.74 4.77
CA LEU A 53 4.01 -16.96 3.32
C LEU A 53 5.29 -17.59 2.77
N VAL A 54 6.46 -17.11 3.19
CA VAL A 54 7.76 -17.66 2.80
C VAL A 54 7.90 -19.10 3.31
N ALA A 55 7.52 -19.36 4.56
CA ALA A 55 7.54 -20.69 5.15
C ALA A 55 6.61 -21.66 4.40
N PHE A 56 5.41 -21.22 4.04
CA PHE A 56 4.47 -22.00 3.22
C PHE A 56 5.06 -22.35 1.85
N LEU A 57 5.60 -21.36 1.14
CA LEU A 57 6.22 -21.58 -0.17
C LEU A 57 7.43 -22.52 -0.05
N ARG A 58 8.23 -22.39 1.01
CA ARG A 58 9.37 -23.26 1.27
C ARG A 58 8.96 -24.70 1.58
N ALA A 59 7.83 -24.91 2.24
CA ALA A 59 7.28 -26.24 2.49
C ALA A 59 6.66 -26.88 1.24
N LEU A 60 6.17 -26.08 0.28
CA LEU A 60 5.53 -26.56 -0.94
C LEU A 60 6.53 -26.87 -2.07
N PHE A 61 7.62 -26.10 -2.14
CA PHE A 61 8.58 -26.13 -3.25
C PHE A 61 10.01 -26.52 -2.85
N GLY A 62 10.24 -26.86 -1.57
CA GLY A 62 11.55 -27.24 -1.01
C GLY A 62 11.60 -28.70 -0.60
#